data_AF-A0A734CJ08-F1
#
_entry.id   AF-A0A734CJ08-F1
#
_cell.length_a   1.000
_cell.length_b   1.000
_cell.length_c   1.000
_cell.angle_alpha   90.00
_cell.angle_beta   90.00
_cell.angle_gamma   90.00
#
_symmetry.space_group_name_H-M   'P 1'
#
loop_
_entity.id
_entity.type
_entity.pdbx_description
1 polymer ?
#
loop_
_entity_poly.entity_id
_entity_poly.type
_entity_poly.pdbx_seq_one_letter_code
_entity_poly.pdbx_strand_id
1 'polypeptide(L)'
;VGALPVSGGVINGNLGIGTPNILGGSSIVLGDNDTGLKQNGDGLLDIYANGVQVFRFQNDTLESKKSINVTGRLTPTDYGNFDSRYVQDFRLGSYESGQAWMGPGFSDTPGYVLTAATNGNGDELIDGLGRRPMQKLIGNQWYNVTSV
;
A
#
# COMPACT_ATOMS: atom_id res chain seq x y z
N VAL A 1 -4.09 47.30 -22.95
CA VAL A 1 -4.26 46.72 -21.60
C VAL A 1 -3.43 47.56 -20.64
N GLY A 2 -4.02 48.03 -19.54
CA GLY A 2 -3.29 48.74 -18.48
C GLY A 2 -2.62 47.77 -17.53
N ALA A 3 -1.55 48.20 -16.85
CA ALA A 3 -0.94 47.41 -15.79
C ALA A 3 -1.93 47.17 -14.64
N LEU A 4 -1.83 46.03 -13.95
CA LEU A 4 -2.57 45.80 -12.72
C LEU A 4 -2.15 46.82 -11.64
N PRO A 5 -3.07 47.32 -10.81
CA PRO A 5 -2.72 48.24 -9.72
C PRO A 5 -1.82 47.54 -8.70
N VAL A 6 -0.94 48.30 -8.04
CA VAL A 6 -0.06 47.79 -6.96
C VAL A 6 -0.84 47.31 -5.73
N SER A 7 -2.10 47.74 -5.59
CA SER A 7 -3.02 47.28 -4.55
C SER A 7 -3.68 45.92 -4.86
N GLY A 8 -3.30 45.26 -5.95
CA GLY A 8 -3.97 44.07 -6.47
C GLY A 8 -5.09 44.40 -7.47
N GLY A 9 -5.54 43.38 -8.20
CA GLY A 9 -6.61 43.52 -9.19
C GLY A 9 -7.11 42.15 -9.67
N VAL A 10 -8.18 42.18 -10.45
CA VAL A 10 -8.82 40.99 -11.02
C VAL A 10 -8.52 40.90 -12.51
N ILE A 11 -8.16 39.70 -12.97
CA ILE A 11 -8.08 39.36 -14.39
C ILE A 11 -9.31 38.53 -14.72
N ASN A 12 -10.18 39.06 -15.59
CA ASN A 12 -11.45 38.39 -15.97
C ASN A 12 -11.27 37.31 -17.06
N GLY A 13 -10.03 36.92 -17.37
CA GLY A 13 -9.69 35.95 -18.40
C GLY A 13 -8.48 35.10 -17.99
N ASN A 14 -8.04 34.25 -18.90
CA ASN A 14 -6.87 33.42 -18.68
C ASN A 14 -5.57 34.25 -18.71
N LEU A 15 -4.62 33.89 -17.86
CA LEU A 15 -3.31 34.53 -17.81
C LEU A 15 -2.25 33.61 -18.42
N GLY A 16 -1.45 34.14 -19.33
CA GLY A 16 -0.25 33.46 -19.83
C GLY A 16 1.00 34.22 -19.41
N ILE A 17 1.99 33.52 -18.85
CA ILE A 17 3.26 34.09 -18.43
C ILE A 17 4.35 33.61 -19.38
N GLY A 18 4.90 34.53 -20.19
CA GLY A 18 5.90 34.23 -21.20
C GLY A 18 5.35 33.62 -22.50
N THR A 19 4.03 33.45 -22.60
CA THR A 19 3.35 32.71 -23.66
C THR A 19 1.85 33.03 -23.67
N PRO A 20 1.14 32.93 -24.81
CA PRO A 20 -0.32 32.95 -24.82
C PRO A 20 -0.90 31.77 -24.04
N ASN A 21 -2.02 31.96 -23.35
CA ASN A 21 -2.68 30.86 -22.66
C ASN A 21 -3.73 30.21 -23.59
N ILE A 22 -3.59 28.90 -23.86
CA ILE A 22 -4.59 28.12 -24.62
C ILE A 22 -5.35 27.11 -23.75
N LEU A 23 -5.01 26.95 -22.46
CA LEU A 23 -5.86 26.20 -21.52
C LEU A 23 -7.24 26.85 -21.40
N GLY A 24 -7.33 28.18 -21.53
CA GLY A 24 -8.58 28.95 -21.51
C GLY A 24 -9.25 29.02 -20.14
N GLY A 25 -10.39 29.72 -20.07
CA GLY A 25 -11.17 29.89 -18.83
C GLY A 25 -10.37 30.53 -17.68
N SER A 26 -10.65 30.12 -16.44
CA SER A 26 -9.89 30.55 -15.25
C SER A 26 -8.61 29.73 -15.11
N SER A 27 -7.56 30.13 -15.82
CA SER A 27 -6.27 29.44 -15.81
C SER A 27 -5.06 30.36 -15.85
N ILE A 28 -3.92 29.81 -15.44
CA ILE A 28 -2.59 30.40 -15.55
C ILE A 28 -1.70 29.38 -16.25
N VAL A 29 -0.99 29.76 -17.31
CA VAL A 29 0.06 28.93 -17.93
C VAL A 29 1.43 29.57 -17.79
N LEU A 30 2.46 28.73 -17.72
CA LEU A 30 3.83 29.11 -17.39
C LEU A 30 4.81 28.46 -18.38
N GLY A 31 5.56 29.26 -19.12
CA GLY A 31 6.62 28.78 -20.03
C GLY A 31 6.12 28.35 -21.41
N ASP A 32 5.07 27.54 -21.48
CA ASP A 32 4.37 27.16 -22.71
C ASP A 32 2.86 27.47 -22.60
N ASN A 33 2.12 27.26 -23.69
CA ASN A 33 0.72 27.70 -23.77
C ASN A 33 -0.30 26.74 -23.12
N ASP A 34 0.12 25.56 -22.66
CA ASP A 34 -0.75 24.47 -22.22
C ASP A 34 -0.28 23.71 -20.96
N THR A 35 0.73 24.23 -20.25
CA THR A 35 1.20 23.78 -18.93
C THR A 35 0.90 24.83 -17.86
N GLY A 36 0.20 24.45 -16.78
CA GLY A 36 -0.13 25.36 -15.71
C GLY A 36 -1.25 24.90 -14.77
N LEU A 37 -2.01 25.86 -14.24
CA LEU A 37 -3.11 25.65 -13.30
C LEU A 37 -4.42 26.08 -13.92
N LYS A 38 -5.49 25.29 -13.75
CA LYS A 38 -6.83 25.61 -14.26
C LYS A 38 -7.90 25.26 -13.24
N GLN A 39 -8.80 26.19 -12.97
CA GLN A 39 -10.01 25.91 -12.21
C GLN A 39 -11.05 25.29 -13.15
N ASN A 40 -11.49 24.07 -12.84
CA ASN A 40 -12.45 23.28 -13.63
C ASN A 40 -13.80 23.10 -12.91
N GLY A 41 -14.09 23.97 -11.95
CA GLY A 41 -15.29 23.97 -11.14
C GLY A 41 -15.02 24.63 -9.78
N ASP A 42 -16.09 24.91 -9.05
CA ASP A 42 -15.93 25.33 -7.65
C ASP A 42 -15.22 24.23 -6.85
N GLY A 43 -14.19 24.60 -6.08
CA GLY A 43 -13.35 23.67 -5.34
C GLY A 43 -12.49 22.69 -6.17
N LEU A 44 -12.43 22.80 -7.51
CA LEU A 44 -11.65 21.90 -8.37
C LEU A 44 -10.49 22.64 -9.05
N LEU A 45 -9.29 22.53 -8.49
CA LEU A 45 -8.07 23.09 -9.06
C LEU A 45 -7.21 21.99 -9.69
N ASP A 46 -7.00 22.08 -10.99
CA ASP A 46 -6.27 21.09 -11.78
C ASP A 46 -4.90 21.61 -12.23
N ILE A 47 -3.90 20.73 -12.20
CA ILE A 47 -2.59 20.94 -12.81
C ILE A 47 -2.59 20.29 -14.20
N TYR A 48 -2.14 21.06 -15.20
CA TYR A 48 -1.94 20.63 -16.58
C TYR A 48 -0.46 20.67 -16.96
N ALA A 49 -0.03 19.70 -17.78
CA ALA A 49 1.26 19.71 -18.45
C ALA A 49 1.08 19.23 -19.90
N ASN A 50 1.55 20.01 -20.87
CA ASN A 50 1.37 19.76 -22.31
C ASN A 50 -0.09 19.40 -22.66
N GLY A 51 -1.04 20.20 -22.17
CA GLY A 51 -2.47 20.03 -22.43
C GLY A 51 -3.15 18.87 -21.69
N VAL A 52 -2.44 18.12 -20.84
CA VAL A 52 -2.97 16.97 -20.10
C VAL A 52 -3.10 17.28 -18.62
N GLN A 53 -4.27 17.00 -18.04
CA GLN A 53 -4.46 17.06 -16.58
C GLN A 53 -3.61 15.97 -15.90
N VAL A 54 -2.72 16.37 -15.01
CA VAL A 54 -1.81 15.46 -14.28
C VAL A 54 -2.15 15.31 -12.80
N PHE A 55 -2.83 16.30 -12.21
CA PHE A 55 -3.17 16.30 -10.80
C PHE A 55 -4.40 17.17 -10.52
N ARG A 56 -5.20 16.82 -9.50
CA ARG A 56 -6.34 17.59 -9.00
C ARG A 56 -6.26 17.82 -7.50
N PHE A 57 -6.50 19.06 -7.08
CA PHE A 57 -6.78 19.46 -5.72
C PHE A 57 -8.29 19.68 -5.58
N GLN A 58 -8.89 19.06 -4.58
CA GLN A 58 -10.29 19.24 -4.22
C GLN A 58 -10.46 19.11 -2.70
N ASN A 59 -11.63 19.49 -2.18
CA ASN A 59 -11.87 19.59 -0.74
C ASN A 59 -11.57 18.29 0.03
N ASP A 60 -11.90 17.14 -0.58
CA ASP A 60 -11.86 15.87 0.14
C ASP A 60 -10.58 15.07 -0.14
N THR A 61 -10.00 15.19 -1.34
CA THR A 61 -8.88 14.38 -1.77
C THR A 61 -7.91 15.14 -2.67
N LEU A 62 -6.70 14.60 -2.75
CA LEU A 62 -5.73 14.93 -3.79
C LEU A 62 -5.68 13.77 -4.77
N GLU A 63 -5.91 14.04 -6.05
CA GLU A 63 -6.01 12.99 -7.06
C GLU A 63 -4.91 13.16 -8.11
N SER A 64 -3.95 12.24 -8.10
CA SER A 64 -2.98 12.13 -9.19
C SER A 64 -3.60 11.39 -10.36
N LYS A 65 -3.51 11.96 -11.57
CA LYS A 65 -3.93 11.31 -12.82
C LYS A 65 -2.79 10.53 -13.48
N LYS A 66 -1.61 10.53 -12.84
CA LYS A 66 -0.37 9.86 -13.27
C LYS A 66 0.23 9.10 -12.09
N SER A 67 1.15 8.19 -12.36
CA SER A 67 1.95 7.57 -11.31
C SER A 67 2.75 8.63 -10.55
N ILE A 68 2.79 8.54 -9.22
CA ILE A 68 3.62 9.43 -8.40
C ILE A 68 4.99 8.77 -8.24
N ASN A 69 6.05 9.46 -8.67
CA ASN A 69 7.42 9.05 -8.38
C ASN A 69 7.87 9.70 -7.06
N VAL A 70 8.30 8.88 -6.10
CA VAL A 70 8.73 9.33 -4.77
C VAL A 70 10.19 8.90 -4.57
N THR A 71 11.08 9.86 -4.33
CA THR A 71 12.51 9.58 -4.11
C THR A 71 12.83 9.12 -2.69
N GLY A 72 11.91 9.34 -1.75
CA GLY A 72 12.04 8.98 -0.34
C GLY A 72 10.92 8.05 0.14
N ARG A 73 10.70 8.03 1.46
CA ARG A 73 9.68 7.19 2.10
C ARG A 73 8.30 7.88 2.06
N LEU A 74 7.30 7.16 1.58
CA LEU A 74 5.89 7.46 1.85
C LEU A 74 5.49 6.83 3.20
N THR A 75 4.91 7.61 4.10
CA THR A 75 4.41 7.12 5.41
C THR A 75 2.90 7.34 5.48
N PRO A 76 2.07 6.36 5.08
CA PRO A 76 0.63 6.39 5.29
C PRO A 76 0.24 6.54 6.77
N THR A 77 -0.90 7.19 7.03
CA THR A 77 -1.53 7.21 8.36
C THR A 77 -2.18 5.87 8.70
N ASP A 78 -2.50 5.07 7.69
CA ASP A 78 -3.05 3.72 7.82
C ASP A 78 -2.40 2.81 6.75
N TYR A 79 -1.89 1.65 7.19
CA TYR A 79 -1.25 0.65 6.34
C TYR A 79 -2.18 -0.53 5.99
N GLY A 80 -3.45 -0.52 6.39
CA GLY A 80 -4.35 -1.68 6.24
C GLY A 80 -4.49 -2.22 4.81
N ASN A 81 -4.45 -1.36 3.80
CA ASN A 81 -4.45 -1.77 2.38
C ASN A 81 -3.10 -2.35 1.90
N PHE A 82 -2.00 -2.09 2.59
CA PHE A 82 -0.70 -2.72 2.35
C PHE A 82 -0.60 -4.04 3.13
N ASP A 83 -0.90 -4.00 4.42
CA ASP A 83 -0.72 -5.08 5.38
C ASP A 83 -1.58 -6.32 5.09
N SER A 84 -2.67 -6.15 4.34
CA SER A 84 -3.51 -7.26 3.86
C SER A 84 -2.93 -8.04 2.67
N ARG A 85 -1.80 -7.61 2.09
CA ARG A 85 -1.28 -8.15 0.82
C ARG A 85 0.02 -8.93 0.92
N TYR A 86 0.71 -8.90 2.06
CA TYR A 86 1.98 -9.59 2.24
C TYR A 86 2.02 -10.37 3.56
N VAL A 87 2.92 -11.35 3.62
CA VAL A 87 3.20 -12.07 4.87
C VAL A 87 4.13 -11.21 5.72
N GLN A 88 3.67 -10.87 6.92
CA GLN A 88 4.44 -10.08 7.88
C GLN A 88 5.39 -10.94 8.70
N ASP A 89 5.02 -12.19 8.99
CA ASP A 89 5.80 -13.08 9.83
C ASP A 89 5.41 -14.57 9.64
N PHE A 90 6.27 -15.47 10.11
CA PHE A 90 6.04 -16.91 10.20
C PHE A 90 6.31 -17.42 11.61
N ARG A 91 5.50 -18.38 12.08
CA ARG A 91 5.75 -19.06 13.36
C ARG A 91 5.29 -20.50 13.36
N LEU A 92 5.71 -21.24 14.38
CA LEU A 92 5.09 -22.48 14.78
C LEU A 92 4.01 -22.19 15.83
N GLY A 93 2.81 -22.73 15.63
CA GLY A 93 1.69 -22.60 16.56
C GLY A 93 1.85 -23.46 17.81
N SER A 94 0.73 -23.80 18.43
CA SER A 94 0.68 -24.60 19.65
C SER A 94 1.31 -25.99 19.47
N TYR A 95 1.98 -26.48 20.50
CA TYR A 95 2.56 -27.82 20.55
C TYR A 95 1.48 -28.88 20.76
N GLU A 96 1.57 -29.97 19.99
CA GLU A 96 0.78 -31.19 20.17
C GLU A 96 1.74 -32.36 20.39
N SER A 97 1.45 -33.20 21.40
CA SER A 97 2.20 -34.44 21.68
C SER A 97 1.42 -35.68 21.28
N GLY A 98 2.10 -36.69 20.75
CA GLY A 98 1.54 -38.00 20.44
C GLY A 98 2.52 -39.13 20.79
N GLN A 99 2.01 -40.29 21.18
CA GLN A 99 2.84 -41.46 21.50
C GLN A 99 3.32 -42.16 20.22
N ALA A 100 4.63 -42.42 20.10
CA ALA A 100 5.23 -43.17 19.00
C ALA A 100 5.37 -44.66 19.33
N TRP A 101 5.96 -45.00 20.49
CA TRP A 101 6.15 -46.40 20.86
C TRP A 101 4.81 -47.06 21.19
N MET A 102 4.49 -48.15 20.49
CA MET A 102 3.18 -48.83 20.57
C MET A 102 1.97 -47.89 20.40
N GLY A 103 2.19 -46.71 19.82
CA GLY A 103 1.19 -45.65 19.66
C GLY A 103 0.99 -45.30 18.18
N PRO A 104 -0.11 -44.60 17.85
CA PRO A 104 -0.42 -44.26 16.46
C PRO A 104 0.49 -43.15 15.88
N GLY A 105 1.30 -42.49 16.70
CA GLY A 105 2.04 -41.30 16.29
C GLY A 105 1.11 -40.20 15.77
N PHE A 106 1.52 -39.57 14.67
CA PHE A 106 0.70 -38.62 13.94
C PHE A 106 0.54 -39.08 12.50
N SER A 107 -0.69 -39.06 11.98
CA SER A 107 -0.94 -39.12 10.54
C SER A 107 -0.53 -37.80 9.89
N ASP A 108 -0.31 -37.84 8.57
CA ASP A 108 -0.16 -36.61 7.79
C ASP A 108 -1.36 -35.69 8.03
N THR A 109 -1.06 -34.44 8.34
CA THR A 109 -2.04 -33.38 8.63
C THR A 109 -1.53 -32.12 7.96
N PRO A 110 -2.23 -31.57 6.95
CA PRO A 110 -1.77 -30.41 6.21
C PRO A 110 -1.37 -29.25 7.12
N GLY A 111 -0.21 -28.65 6.84
CA GLY A 111 0.32 -27.53 7.61
C GLY A 111 1.06 -27.89 8.90
N TYR A 112 1.09 -29.17 9.31
CA TYR A 112 1.81 -29.58 10.51
C TYR A 112 3.21 -30.11 10.21
N VAL A 113 4.13 -29.85 11.12
CA VAL A 113 5.51 -30.38 11.09
C VAL A 113 5.85 -31.02 12.42
N LEU A 114 6.62 -32.11 12.41
CA LEU A 114 7.21 -32.68 13.63
C LEU A 114 8.28 -31.71 14.16
N THR A 115 8.25 -31.45 15.47
CA THR A 115 9.16 -30.51 16.15
C THR A 115 9.86 -31.13 17.35
N ALA A 116 9.52 -32.36 17.73
CA ALA A 116 10.21 -33.08 18.80
C ALA A 116 10.11 -34.60 18.58
N ALA A 117 11.15 -35.31 19.00
CA ALA A 117 11.12 -36.73 19.30
C ALA A 117 11.69 -36.92 20.70
N THR A 118 11.00 -37.67 21.54
CA THR A 118 11.34 -37.82 22.96
C THR A 118 11.44 -39.28 23.33
N ASN A 119 12.50 -39.63 24.05
CA ASN A 119 12.62 -40.89 24.78
C ASN A 119 12.74 -40.54 26.27
N GLY A 120 11.74 -40.94 27.06
CA GLY A 120 11.69 -40.66 28.49
C GLY A 120 12.40 -41.70 29.34
N ASN A 121 12.55 -42.94 28.85
CA ASN A 121 13.18 -44.03 29.59
C ASN A 121 14.67 -44.22 29.23
N GLY A 122 15.15 -43.55 28.18
CA GLY A 122 16.54 -43.55 27.72
C GLY A 122 17.01 -44.82 27.01
N ASP A 123 16.09 -45.69 26.59
CA ASP A 123 16.38 -46.88 25.78
C ASP A 123 16.68 -46.57 24.30
N GLU A 124 16.69 -47.58 23.43
CA GLU A 124 16.97 -47.41 22.00
C GLU A 124 15.77 -46.91 21.17
N LEU A 125 14.59 -46.74 21.77
CA LEU A 125 13.32 -46.46 21.07
C LEU A 125 12.81 -45.03 21.32
N ILE A 126 11.97 -44.50 20.43
CA ILE A 126 11.31 -43.19 20.62
C ILE A 126 9.94 -43.41 21.25
N ASP A 127 9.70 -42.81 22.41
CA ASP A 127 8.42 -42.91 23.13
C ASP A 127 7.37 -41.94 22.58
N GLY A 128 7.78 -40.71 22.26
CA GLY A 128 6.87 -39.61 21.96
C GLY A 128 7.32 -38.74 20.80
N LEU A 129 6.35 -38.14 20.13
CA LEU A 129 6.52 -37.15 19.07
C LEU A 129 5.83 -35.86 19.49
N GLY A 130 6.42 -34.75 19.09
CA GLY A 130 5.79 -33.43 19.15
C GLY A 130 5.61 -32.87 17.75
N ARG A 131 4.50 -32.18 17.51
CA ARG A 131 4.25 -31.44 16.25
C ARG A 131 3.67 -30.06 16.53
N ARG A 132 3.76 -29.17 15.55
CA ARG A 132 3.14 -27.83 15.57
C ARG A 132 2.60 -27.49 14.18
N PRO A 133 1.51 -26.72 14.07
CA PRO A 133 1.11 -26.13 12.79
C PRO A 133 2.06 -25.00 12.42
N MET A 134 2.46 -24.93 11.16
CA MET A 134 3.09 -23.75 10.59
C MET A 134 2.04 -22.67 10.38
N GLN A 135 2.35 -21.44 10.78
CA GLN A 135 1.45 -20.30 10.67
C GLN A 135 2.14 -19.13 9.99
N LYS A 136 1.35 -18.31 9.27
CA LYS A 136 1.76 -17.05 8.65
C LYS A 136 0.87 -15.90 9.12
N LEU A 137 1.45 -14.71 9.29
CA LEU A 137 0.75 -13.49 9.66
C LEU A 137 0.45 -12.66 8.40
N ILE A 138 -0.83 -12.37 8.14
CA ILE A 138 -1.28 -11.47 7.07
C ILE A 138 -2.38 -10.57 7.64
N GLY A 139 -2.34 -9.26 7.42
CA GLY A 139 -3.36 -8.33 7.89
C GLY A 139 -3.60 -8.37 9.40
N ASN A 140 -2.53 -8.56 10.20
CA ASN A 140 -2.60 -8.72 11.66
C ASN A 140 -3.39 -9.97 12.14
N GLN A 141 -3.58 -10.96 11.27
CA GLN A 141 -4.21 -12.25 11.60
C GLN A 141 -3.29 -13.43 11.27
N TRP A 142 -3.20 -14.39 12.19
CA TRP A 142 -2.46 -15.64 11.99
C TRP A 142 -3.31 -16.68 11.26
N TYR A 143 -2.74 -17.30 10.24
CA TYR A 143 -3.36 -18.37 9.45
C TYR A 143 -2.49 -19.62 9.49
N ASN A 144 -3.12 -20.80 9.64
CA ASN A 144 -2.43 -22.07 9.39
C ASN A 144 -2.10 -22.20 7.91
N VAL A 145 -0.89 -22.68 7.62
CA VAL A 145 -0.45 -23.00 6.25
C VAL A 145 -1.05 -24.33 5.81
N THR A 146 -1.17 -24.57 4.50
CA THR A 146 -1.60 -25.87 3.93
C THR A 146 -0.40 -26.63 3.37
N SER A 147 -0.51 -27.96 3.29
CA SER A 147 0.37 -28.82 2.49
C SER A 147 -0.33 -29.17 1.16
N VAL A 148 0.43 -29.51 0.11
CA VAL A 148 -0.05 -29.93 -1.23
C VAL A 148 0.50 -31.28 -1.63
#